data_AF-A0A971N0X8-F1
#
_entry.id   AF-A0A971N0X8-F1
#
_cell.length_a   1.000
_cell.length_b   1.000
_cell.length_c   1.000
_cell.angle_alpha   90.00
_cell.angle_beta   90.00
_cell.angle_gamma   90.00
#
_symmetry.space_group_name_H-M   'P 1'
#
loop_
_entity.id
_entity.type
_entity.pdbx_description
1 polymer ?
#
loop_
_entity_poly.entity_id
_entity_poly.type
_entity_poly.pdbx_seq_one_letter_code
_entity_poly.pdbx_strand_id
1 'polypeptide(L)'
;MSDKKQQQAEALKNILHQLSEGASVEDVREEFQKTFDTVDANEIAAAEAELIKTGTPIEDILQLCNVHASVVEGSVEVIAVDPVMGHPLTVFYKENDGLEEFLDGAYAEAKAAFLSSNDNKTYANVLKDLYKLDRHYSRKEQLMFPYLEKNGITAPPKVMWGKDDQIRDLIKQAIEKAESGEYDETLFTEMESEVRSMIQKENEILKPMLVDNINDEAWKVIAQEGYQFGYAFIDGVEGVSPSDIKAWVKDEQDVDQRRSNNDIDLPSGYFNVHELEALLNTLPYDITFVNTEDRVQYFSENEHRVFPRTRTVLGRLVEDCHPPKSLHVVDSIVKDFKSGKKDKEYFWIQKDGQFIMIRFYAVRDAEGKYLGVAEITEEISELRSLEGSKTLMPDIE
;
A
#
# COMPACT_ATOMS: atom_id res chain seq x y z
N MET A 1 -30.99 17.52 -8.75
CA MET A 1 -29.67 18.10 -8.42
C MET A 1 -29.94 19.42 -7.74
N SER A 2 -29.33 19.69 -6.59
CA SER A 2 -29.64 20.89 -5.79
C SER A 2 -28.92 22.10 -6.37
N ASP A 3 -29.64 23.20 -6.69
CA ASP A 3 -29.09 24.50 -7.09
C ASP A 3 -27.95 24.97 -6.16
N LYS A 4 -27.99 24.56 -4.88
CA LYS A 4 -26.97 24.84 -3.86
C LYS A 4 -25.58 24.35 -4.28
N LYS A 5 -25.45 23.13 -4.83
CA LYS A 5 -24.15 22.54 -5.18
C LYS A 5 -23.47 23.28 -6.34
N GLN A 6 -24.27 23.73 -7.32
CA GLN A 6 -23.75 24.52 -8.44
C GLN A 6 -23.29 25.91 -7.98
N GLN A 7 -24.06 26.57 -7.11
CA GLN A 7 -23.66 27.86 -6.52
C GLN A 7 -22.37 27.76 -5.70
N GLN A 8 -22.23 26.70 -4.89
CA GLN A 8 -21.01 26.46 -4.11
C GLN A 8 -19.79 26.20 -5.01
N ALA A 9 -19.93 25.40 -6.08
CA ALA A 9 -18.85 25.16 -7.02
C ALA A 9 -18.44 26.44 -7.78
N GLU A 10 -19.40 27.28 -8.16
CA GLU A 10 -19.13 28.55 -8.85
C GLU A 10 -18.42 29.56 -7.93
N ALA A 11 -18.78 29.59 -6.65
CA ALA A 11 -18.08 30.37 -5.63
C ALA A 11 -16.63 29.89 -5.43
N LEU A 12 -16.38 28.57 -5.33
CA LEU A 12 -15.02 28.03 -5.26
C LEU A 12 -14.18 28.40 -6.48
N LYS A 13 -14.78 28.43 -7.67
CA LYS A 13 -14.10 28.84 -8.90
C LYS A 13 -13.66 30.31 -8.86
N ASN A 14 -14.46 31.18 -8.27
CA ASN A 14 -14.10 32.59 -8.09
C ASN A 14 -12.95 32.75 -7.09
N ILE A 15 -13.00 32.00 -6.00
CA ILE A 15 -11.92 31.99 -4.99
C ILE A 15 -10.61 31.51 -5.61
N LEU A 16 -10.64 30.43 -6.41
CA LEU A 16 -9.49 29.96 -7.18
C LEU A 16 -8.90 31.03 -8.10
N HIS A 17 -9.76 31.76 -8.82
CA HIS A 17 -9.32 32.84 -9.68
C HIS A 17 -8.60 33.95 -8.88
N GLN A 18 -9.16 34.35 -7.74
CA GLN A 18 -8.55 35.36 -6.87
C GLN A 18 -7.17 34.91 -6.35
N LEU A 19 -7.04 33.66 -5.90
CA LEU A 19 -5.75 33.09 -5.47
C LEU A 19 -4.73 33.07 -6.61
N SER A 20 -5.15 32.68 -7.82
CA SER A 20 -4.27 32.68 -9.00
C SER A 20 -3.81 34.08 -9.43
N GLU A 21 -4.58 35.12 -9.10
CA GLU A 21 -4.22 36.53 -9.32
C GLU A 21 -3.36 37.14 -8.19
N GLY A 22 -3.02 36.34 -7.17
CA GLY A 22 -2.11 36.71 -6.08
C GLY A 22 -2.81 37.17 -4.80
N ALA A 23 -4.11 36.93 -4.64
CA ALA A 23 -4.78 37.11 -3.35
C ALA A 23 -4.23 36.12 -2.31
N SER A 24 -4.14 36.56 -1.06
CA SER A 24 -3.77 35.69 0.06
C SER A 24 -4.95 34.83 0.51
N VAL A 25 -4.65 33.76 1.24
CA VAL A 25 -5.68 32.89 1.86
C VAL A 25 -6.61 33.69 2.77
N GLU A 26 -6.07 34.66 3.50
CA GLU A 26 -6.78 35.57 4.39
C GLU A 26 -7.77 36.47 3.64
N ASP A 27 -7.44 36.90 2.42
CA ASP A 27 -8.29 37.78 1.61
C ASP A 27 -9.59 37.08 1.19
N VAL A 28 -9.51 35.76 0.96
CA VAL A 28 -10.64 34.95 0.47
C VAL A 28 -11.38 34.21 1.58
N ARG A 29 -10.87 34.24 2.82
CA ARG A 29 -11.40 33.53 3.98
C ARG A 29 -12.85 33.89 4.30
N GLU A 30 -13.19 35.18 4.30
CA GLU A 30 -14.56 35.63 4.61
C GLU A 30 -15.57 35.24 3.54
N GLU A 31 -15.18 35.27 2.27
CA GLU A 31 -16.03 34.86 1.14
C GLU A 31 -16.29 33.36 1.20
N PHE A 32 -15.27 32.58 1.55
CA PHE A 32 -15.38 31.15 1.79
C PHE A 32 -16.37 30.84 2.93
N GLN A 33 -16.20 31.47 4.10
CA GLN A 33 -17.10 31.25 5.25
C GLN A 33 -18.56 31.62 4.97
N LYS A 34 -18.82 32.69 4.20
CA LYS A 34 -20.19 33.06 3.81
C LYS A 34 -20.84 32.04 2.87
N THR A 35 -20.04 31.33 2.09
CA THR A 35 -20.51 30.33 1.11
C THR A 35 -20.81 28.99 1.78
N PHE A 36 -20.05 28.64 2.83
CA PHE A 36 -20.16 27.40 3.57
C PHE A 36 -20.57 27.69 5.03
N ASP A 37 -21.88 27.87 5.24
CA ASP A 37 -22.55 28.25 6.52
C ASP A 37 -22.11 27.39 7.73
N THR A 38 -21.75 26.13 7.49
CA THR A 38 -21.10 25.19 8.41
C THR A 38 -19.98 24.49 7.65
N VAL A 39 -18.84 24.27 8.31
CA VAL A 39 -17.66 23.61 7.70
C VAL A 39 -17.88 22.09 7.62
N ASP A 40 -18.94 21.67 6.92
CA ASP A 40 -19.13 20.25 6.58
C ASP A 40 -18.16 19.93 5.43
N ALA A 41 -17.11 19.19 5.76
CA ALA A 41 -16.10 18.73 4.81
C ALA A 41 -16.72 18.03 3.59
N ASN A 42 -17.90 17.41 3.73
CA ASN A 42 -18.59 16.75 2.63
C ASN A 42 -19.20 17.75 1.63
N GLU A 43 -19.65 18.94 2.07
CA GLU A 43 -20.16 19.97 1.15
C GLU A 43 -19.03 20.54 0.29
N ILE A 44 -17.87 20.77 0.91
CA ILE A 44 -16.66 21.25 0.24
C ILE A 44 -16.15 20.19 -0.76
N ALA A 45 -16.00 18.95 -0.32
CA ALA A 45 -15.59 17.84 -1.18
C ALA A 45 -16.52 17.63 -2.38
N ALA A 46 -17.84 17.80 -2.18
CA ALA A 46 -18.81 17.72 -3.27
C ALA A 46 -18.68 18.86 -4.28
N ALA A 47 -18.32 20.06 -3.85
CA ALA A 47 -18.10 21.20 -4.72
C ALA A 47 -16.77 21.08 -5.50
N GLU A 48 -15.69 20.62 -4.86
CA GLU A 48 -14.42 20.28 -5.53
C GLU A 48 -14.60 19.18 -6.58
N ALA A 49 -15.39 18.14 -6.28
CA ALA A 49 -15.69 17.08 -7.24
C ALA A 49 -16.39 17.61 -8.50
N GLU A 50 -17.27 18.61 -8.36
CA GLU A 50 -17.90 19.26 -9.52
C GLU A 50 -16.91 20.14 -10.31
N LEU A 51 -15.94 20.77 -9.65
CA LEU A 51 -14.84 21.49 -10.32
C LEU A 51 -13.97 20.55 -11.17
N ILE A 52 -13.57 19.40 -10.62
CA ILE A 52 -12.82 18.38 -11.38
C ILE A 52 -13.63 17.93 -12.59
N LYS A 53 -14.91 17.62 -12.37
CA LYS A 53 -15.83 17.15 -13.43
C LYS A 53 -16.06 18.20 -14.53
N THR A 54 -16.01 19.49 -14.18
CA THR A 54 -16.15 20.60 -15.14
C THR A 54 -14.82 21.02 -15.78
N GLY A 55 -13.72 20.31 -15.47
CA GLY A 55 -12.43 20.42 -16.16
C GLY A 55 -11.42 21.34 -15.49
N THR A 56 -11.63 21.76 -14.24
CA THR A 56 -10.62 22.50 -13.49
C THR A 56 -9.41 21.59 -13.21
N PRO A 57 -8.17 22.02 -13.53
CA PRO A 57 -6.96 21.27 -13.23
C PRO A 57 -6.84 20.93 -11.74
N ILE A 58 -6.36 19.72 -11.44
CA ILE A 58 -6.15 19.28 -10.05
C ILE A 58 -5.15 20.20 -9.33
N GLU A 59 -4.10 20.64 -10.04
CA GLU A 59 -3.08 21.56 -9.54
C GLU A 59 -3.67 22.88 -9.02
N ASP A 60 -4.70 23.41 -9.68
CA ASP A 60 -5.39 24.61 -9.23
C ASP A 60 -6.22 24.31 -7.97
N ILE A 61 -6.91 23.17 -7.94
CA ILE A 61 -7.73 22.74 -6.80
C ILE A 61 -6.87 22.52 -5.54
N LEU A 62 -5.61 22.09 -5.68
CA LEU A 62 -4.66 21.98 -4.55
C LEU A 62 -4.48 23.32 -3.81
N GLN A 63 -4.69 24.46 -4.46
CA GLN A 63 -4.59 25.79 -3.83
C GLN A 63 -5.75 26.06 -2.87
N LEU A 64 -6.94 25.51 -3.13
CA LEU A 64 -8.10 25.64 -2.25
C LEU A 64 -7.89 24.94 -0.91
N CYS A 65 -7.02 23.93 -0.85
CA CYS A 65 -6.80 23.15 0.36
C CYS A 65 -6.20 23.98 1.50
N ASN A 66 -5.39 24.99 1.17
CA ASN A 66 -4.83 25.90 2.17
C ASN A 66 -5.91 26.86 2.69
N VAL A 67 -6.86 27.26 1.84
CA VAL A 67 -8.05 28.03 2.26
C VAL A 67 -8.99 27.17 3.10
N HIS A 68 -9.18 25.89 2.74
CA HIS A 68 -9.98 24.96 3.54
C HIS A 68 -9.38 24.81 4.92
N ALA A 69 -8.10 24.45 5.02
CA ALA A 69 -7.43 24.29 6.31
C ALA A 69 -7.54 25.55 7.19
N SER A 70 -7.32 26.75 6.63
CA SER A 70 -7.39 27.99 7.40
C SER A 70 -8.81 28.33 7.88
N VAL A 71 -9.84 27.98 7.11
CA VAL A 71 -11.25 28.22 7.47
C VAL A 71 -11.79 27.15 8.43
N VAL A 72 -11.33 25.91 8.26
CA VAL A 72 -11.67 24.74 9.08
C VAL A 72 -11.02 24.85 10.46
N GLU A 73 -9.82 25.45 10.55
CA GLU A 73 -9.11 25.72 11.81
C GLU A 73 -10.05 26.42 12.82
N GLY A 74 -10.45 25.66 13.84
CA GLY A 74 -11.29 26.10 14.95
C GLY A 74 -12.81 25.99 14.75
N SER A 75 -13.29 25.48 13.61
CA SER A 75 -14.73 25.41 13.27
C SER A 75 -15.30 23.99 13.30
N VAL A 76 -14.46 22.95 13.36
CA VAL A 76 -14.88 21.55 13.39
C VAL A 76 -14.92 21.07 14.84
N GLU A 77 -16.10 20.63 15.30
CA GLU A 77 -16.18 19.81 16.50
C GLU A 77 -15.47 18.48 16.20
N VAL A 78 -14.24 18.33 16.71
CA VAL A 78 -13.52 17.05 16.69
C VAL A 78 -14.39 16.06 17.46
N ILE A 79 -15.06 15.16 16.74
CA ILE A 79 -15.80 14.06 17.35
C ILE A 79 -14.75 13.22 18.07
N ALA A 80 -14.75 13.28 19.40
CA ALA A 80 -13.92 12.42 20.23
C ALA A 80 -14.41 10.98 20.01
N VAL A 81 -13.76 10.25 19.10
CA VAL A 81 -13.94 8.81 18.98
C VAL A 81 -13.31 8.20 20.22
N ASP A 82 -14.10 7.49 21.03
CA ASP A 82 -13.56 6.73 22.15
C ASP A 82 -12.51 5.75 21.61
N PRO A 83 -11.25 5.81 22.10
CA PRO A 83 -10.17 5.05 21.52
C PRO A 83 -10.41 3.55 21.74
N VAL A 84 -10.71 2.83 20.66
CA VAL A 84 -10.77 1.37 20.66
C VAL A 84 -9.37 0.85 20.38
N MET A 85 -8.80 0.09 21.31
CA MET A 85 -7.47 -0.50 21.17
C MET A 85 -7.42 -1.39 19.92
N GLY A 86 -6.36 -1.22 19.12
CA GLY A 86 -6.14 -1.97 17.89
C GLY A 86 -6.97 -1.55 16.68
N HIS A 87 -7.98 -0.68 16.85
CA HIS A 87 -8.78 -0.19 15.73
C HIS A 87 -7.94 0.69 14.79
N PRO A 88 -7.99 0.54 13.45
CA PRO A 88 -7.15 1.30 12.53
C PRO A 88 -7.30 2.82 12.64
N LEU A 89 -8.51 3.31 12.89
CA LEU A 89 -8.72 4.74 13.15
C LEU A 89 -7.97 5.22 14.40
N THR A 90 -7.97 4.45 15.49
CA THR A 90 -7.18 4.76 16.70
C THR A 90 -5.70 4.80 16.39
N VAL A 91 -5.19 3.81 15.63
CA VAL A 91 -3.80 3.80 15.16
C VAL A 91 -3.49 5.07 14.37
N PHE A 92 -4.36 5.44 13.43
CA PHE A 92 -4.20 6.63 12.59
C PHE A 92 -4.25 7.95 13.38
N TYR A 93 -5.03 8.03 14.47
CA TYR A 93 -4.93 9.13 15.43
C TYR A 93 -3.59 9.15 16.15
N LYS A 94 -3.17 8.02 16.71
CA LYS A 94 -1.94 7.92 17.49
C LYS A 94 -0.66 8.13 16.69
N GLU A 95 -0.67 7.82 15.41
CA GLU A 95 0.45 8.16 14.53
C GLU A 95 0.62 9.65 14.34
N ASN A 96 -0.48 10.40 14.27
CA ASN A 96 -0.41 11.87 14.20
C ASN A 96 0.06 12.45 15.54
N ASP A 97 -0.46 11.95 16.66
CA ASP A 97 0.02 12.33 18.00
C ASP A 97 1.54 12.07 18.12
N GLY A 98 2.01 10.89 17.72
CA GLY A 98 3.42 10.51 17.78
C GLY A 98 4.30 11.25 16.79
N LEU A 99 3.77 11.64 15.63
CA LEU A 99 4.46 12.49 14.66
C LEU A 99 4.63 13.90 15.21
N GLU A 100 3.61 14.48 15.85
CA GLU A 100 3.73 15.79 16.53
C GLU A 100 4.78 15.73 17.64
N GLU A 101 4.76 14.69 18.49
CA GLU A 101 5.76 14.50 19.54
C GLU A 101 7.18 14.35 18.95
N PHE A 102 7.32 13.62 17.85
CA PHE A 102 8.59 13.50 17.14
C PHE A 102 9.09 14.84 16.59
N LEU A 103 8.19 15.64 15.99
CA LEU A 103 8.50 16.96 15.44
C LEU A 103 8.92 17.94 16.54
N ASP A 104 8.22 17.94 17.67
CA ASP A 104 8.47 18.86 18.79
C ASP A 104 9.65 18.42 19.67
N GLY A 105 10.00 17.14 19.65
CA GLY A 105 11.12 16.56 20.39
C GLY A 105 12.36 16.35 19.51
N ALA A 106 12.57 15.11 19.08
CA ALA A 106 13.80 14.67 18.42
C ALA A 106 14.16 15.52 17.18
N TYR A 107 13.16 15.93 16.39
CA TYR A 107 13.35 16.80 15.24
C TYR A 107 13.79 18.22 15.64
N ALA A 108 13.06 18.89 16.53
CA ALA A 108 13.40 20.23 16.98
C ALA A 108 14.79 20.29 17.64
N GLU A 109 15.14 19.29 18.47
CA GLU A 109 16.45 19.17 19.10
C GLU A 109 17.57 19.02 18.06
N ALA A 110 17.40 18.14 17.08
CA ALA A 110 18.39 17.93 16.03
C ALA A 110 18.54 19.15 15.11
N LYS A 111 17.45 19.84 14.78
CA LYS A 111 17.46 21.10 14.02
C LYS A 111 18.24 22.18 14.77
N ALA A 112 18.00 22.33 16.08
CA ALA A 112 18.73 23.28 16.92
C ALA A 112 20.23 22.93 17.03
N ALA A 113 20.57 21.63 17.12
CA ALA A 113 21.95 21.17 17.14
C ALA A 113 22.67 21.45 15.82
N PHE A 114 22.00 21.27 14.67
CA PHE A 114 22.55 21.61 13.37
C PHE A 114 22.83 23.11 13.25
N LEU A 115 21.88 23.97 13.64
CA LEU A 115 22.03 25.42 13.60
C LEU A 115 23.13 25.96 14.53
N SER A 116 23.31 25.36 15.71
CA SER A 116 24.23 25.87 16.73
C SER A 116 25.65 25.28 16.64
N SER A 117 25.76 24.00 16.25
CA SER A 117 27.01 23.24 16.30
C SER A 117 27.41 22.58 14.98
N ASN A 118 26.65 22.85 13.91
CA ASN A 118 26.84 22.27 12.58
C ASN A 118 26.83 20.73 12.59
N ASP A 119 26.06 20.12 13.50
CA ASP A 119 25.86 18.66 13.56
C ASP A 119 24.84 18.20 12.52
N ASN A 120 25.26 18.27 11.25
CA ASN A 120 24.43 17.94 10.10
C ASN A 120 24.10 16.43 10.03
N LYS A 121 24.97 15.57 10.60
CA LYS A 121 24.77 14.11 10.59
C LYS A 121 23.58 13.69 11.44
N THR A 122 23.46 14.24 12.65
CA THR A 122 22.33 13.95 13.54
C THR A 122 21.03 14.43 12.90
N TYR A 123 21.01 15.64 12.34
CA TYR A 123 19.83 16.16 11.66
C TYR A 123 19.42 15.35 10.42
N ALA A 124 20.38 14.95 9.58
CA ALA A 124 20.11 14.09 8.44
C ALA A 124 19.53 12.73 8.84
N ASN A 125 19.98 12.12 9.94
CA ASN A 125 19.42 10.86 10.44
C ASN A 125 17.98 11.04 10.93
N VAL A 126 17.71 12.13 11.64
CA VAL A 126 16.37 12.46 12.10
C VAL A 126 15.41 12.74 10.94
N LEU A 127 15.86 13.39 9.86
CA LEU A 127 15.06 13.55 8.64
C LEU A 127 14.76 12.20 7.95
N LYS A 128 15.68 11.24 7.99
CA LYS A 128 15.42 9.86 7.53
C LYS A 128 14.41 9.15 8.42
N ASP A 129 14.43 9.40 9.73
CA ASP A 129 13.40 8.91 10.64
C ASP A 129 12.05 9.58 10.36
N LEU A 130 12.02 10.88 10.04
CA LEU A 130 10.81 11.58 9.60
C LEU A 130 10.21 10.92 8.34
N TYR A 131 11.05 10.46 7.41
CA TYR A 131 10.58 9.78 6.19
C TYR A 131 9.83 8.46 6.46
N LYS A 132 9.84 7.92 7.69
CA LYS A 132 8.92 6.83 8.09
C LYS A 132 7.45 7.21 7.90
N LEU A 133 7.14 8.50 7.83
CA LEU A 133 5.85 9.08 7.43
C LEU A 133 5.28 8.46 6.13
N ASP A 134 6.14 8.03 5.21
CA ASP A 134 5.72 7.34 3.98
C ASP A 134 4.86 6.10 4.25
N ARG A 135 5.09 5.40 5.38
CA ARG A 135 4.27 4.25 5.78
C ARG A 135 2.84 4.67 6.14
N HIS A 136 2.71 5.79 6.84
CA HIS A 136 1.43 6.35 7.23
C HIS A 136 0.65 6.83 5.99
N TYR A 137 1.31 7.56 5.08
CA TYR A 137 0.73 7.98 3.80
C TYR A 137 0.34 6.79 2.92
N SER A 138 1.21 5.81 2.76
CA SER A 138 0.91 4.61 1.98
C SER A 138 -0.33 3.88 2.49
N ARG A 139 -0.54 3.80 3.81
CA ARG A 139 -1.75 3.17 4.35
C ARG A 139 -3.01 3.98 4.08
N LYS A 140 -3.01 5.30 4.25
CA LYS A 140 -4.22 6.08 3.93
C LYS A 140 -4.52 6.05 2.42
N GLU A 141 -3.50 6.13 1.58
CA GLU A 141 -3.62 6.10 0.12
C GLU A 141 -4.12 4.76 -0.43
N GLN A 142 -3.57 3.65 0.08
CA GLN A 142 -3.82 2.33 -0.48
C GLN A 142 -4.97 1.58 0.22
N LEU A 143 -5.26 1.90 1.48
CA LEU A 143 -6.28 1.18 2.27
C LEU A 143 -7.51 2.01 2.59
N MET A 144 -7.40 3.33 2.74
CA MET A 144 -8.53 4.16 3.19
C MET A 144 -9.21 4.91 2.03
N PHE A 145 -8.42 5.57 1.19
CA PHE A 145 -8.92 6.31 0.03
C PHE A 145 -9.79 5.48 -0.92
N PRO A 146 -9.49 4.20 -1.24
CA PRO A 146 -10.35 3.41 -2.12
C PRO A 146 -11.77 3.23 -1.59
N TYR A 147 -11.99 3.25 -0.27
CA TYR A 147 -13.35 3.18 0.30
C TYR A 147 -14.10 4.51 0.14
N LEU A 148 -13.42 5.65 0.33
CA LEU A 148 -14.00 6.97 0.06
C LEU A 148 -14.39 7.10 -1.43
N GLU A 149 -13.51 6.66 -2.32
CA GLU A 149 -13.73 6.72 -3.77
C GLU A 149 -14.91 5.84 -4.21
N LYS A 150 -15.04 4.64 -3.64
CA LYS A 150 -16.21 3.75 -3.87
C LYS A 150 -17.52 4.40 -3.45
N ASN A 151 -17.49 5.28 -2.45
CA ASN A 151 -18.65 6.05 -2.00
C ASN A 151 -18.84 7.37 -2.77
N GLY A 152 -18.08 7.58 -3.85
CA GLY A 152 -18.18 8.76 -4.71
C GLY A 152 -17.38 9.97 -4.23
N ILE A 153 -16.62 9.85 -3.14
CA ILE A 153 -15.75 10.91 -2.61
C ILE A 153 -14.36 10.72 -3.21
N THR A 154 -14.13 11.39 -4.35
CA THR A 154 -12.89 11.18 -5.14
C THR A 154 -11.97 12.40 -5.17
N ALA A 155 -12.46 13.61 -4.87
CA ALA A 155 -11.66 14.82 -4.90
C ALA A 155 -10.69 14.90 -3.70
N PRO A 156 -11.13 14.77 -2.42
CA PRO A 156 -10.23 14.87 -1.27
C PRO A 156 -9.10 13.82 -1.28
N PRO A 157 -9.35 12.52 -1.58
CA PRO A 157 -8.28 11.54 -1.70
C PRO A 157 -7.18 11.92 -2.70
N LYS A 158 -7.56 12.32 -3.91
CA LYS A 158 -6.61 12.69 -4.97
C LYS A 158 -5.77 13.91 -4.59
N VAL A 159 -6.43 14.90 -3.99
CA VAL A 159 -5.82 16.14 -3.53
C VAL A 159 -4.83 15.88 -2.39
N MET A 160 -5.24 15.09 -1.39
CA MET A 160 -4.37 14.71 -0.28
C MET A 160 -3.17 13.89 -0.76
N TRP A 161 -3.37 12.93 -1.66
CA TRP A 161 -2.27 12.15 -2.24
C TRP A 161 -1.25 13.06 -2.95
N GLY A 162 -1.73 14.01 -3.77
CA GLY A 162 -0.83 14.98 -4.42
C GLY A 162 0.00 15.79 -3.42
N LYS A 163 -0.57 16.12 -2.26
CA LYS A 163 0.14 16.77 -1.15
C LYS A 163 1.11 15.84 -0.43
N ASP A 164 0.76 14.57 -0.27
CA ASP A 164 1.66 13.56 0.30
C ASP A 164 2.91 13.38 -0.56
N ASP A 165 2.77 13.36 -1.89
CA ASP A 165 3.89 13.32 -2.82
C ASP A 165 4.78 14.57 -2.72
N GLN A 166 4.19 15.76 -2.61
CA GLN A 166 4.94 17.00 -2.35
C GLN A 166 5.74 16.91 -1.06
N ILE A 167 5.14 16.43 0.02
CA ILE A 167 5.79 16.28 1.33
C ILE A 167 6.92 15.24 1.26
N ARG A 168 6.71 14.10 0.60
CA ARG A 168 7.76 13.09 0.37
C ARG A 168 8.97 13.70 -0.33
N ASP A 169 8.74 14.50 -1.36
CA ASP A 169 9.82 15.12 -2.12
C ASP A 169 10.52 16.24 -1.36
N LEU A 170 9.80 17.02 -0.55
CA LEU A 170 10.39 18.00 0.37
C LEU A 170 11.30 17.32 1.39
N ILE A 171 10.86 16.21 2.00
CA ILE A 171 11.67 15.45 2.97
C ILE A 171 12.92 14.87 2.31
N LYS A 172 12.82 14.29 1.09
CA LYS A 172 13.99 13.78 0.36
C LYS A 172 15.01 14.88 0.07
N GLN A 173 14.56 16.03 -0.42
CA GLN A 173 15.44 17.18 -0.68
C GLN A 173 16.10 17.69 0.60
N ALA A 174 15.33 17.75 1.70
CA ALA A 174 15.83 18.13 3.01
C ALA A 174 16.92 17.17 3.52
N ILE A 175 16.75 15.85 3.33
CA ILE A 175 17.76 14.84 3.66
C ILE A 175 19.03 15.09 2.85
N GLU A 176 18.95 15.26 1.53
CA GLU A 176 20.11 15.49 0.66
C GLU A 176 20.89 16.75 1.08
N LYS A 177 20.19 17.86 1.35
CA LYS A 177 20.78 19.11 1.83
C LYS A 177 21.49 18.93 3.18
N ALA A 178 20.82 18.31 4.15
CA ALA A 178 21.40 18.03 5.45
C ALA A 178 22.65 17.12 5.37
N GLU A 179 22.64 16.09 4.53
CA GLU A 179 23.80 15.20 4.32
C GLU A 179 24.99 15.95 3.73
N SER A 180 24.74 16.92 2.84
CA SER A 180 25.79 17.79 2.28
C SER A 180 26.28 18.87 3.26
N GLY A 181 25.59 19.04 4.40
CA GLY A 181 25.89 20.07 5.41
C GLY A 181 25.39 21.46 5.05
N GLU A 182 24.49 21.57 4.06
CA GLU A 182 23.86 22.82 3.65
C GLU A 182 22.56 23.04 4.43
N TYR A 183 22.42 24.21 5.07
CA TYR A 183 21.16 24.61 5.70
C TYR A 183 20.37 25.56 4.79
N ASP A 184 19.32 25.03 4.15
CA ASP A 184 18.34 25.80 3.38
C ASP A 184 17.11 26.10 4.25
N GLU A 185 17.12 27.27 4.90
CA GLU A 185 16.05 27.68 5.83
C GLU A 185 14.66 27.67 5.19
N THR A 186 14.56 27.98 3.89
CA THR A 186 13.28 28.06 3.18
C THR A 186 12.72 26.65 3.02
N LEU A 187 13.53 25.73 2.49
CA LEU A 187 13.14 24.33 2.31
C LEU A 187 12.76 23.64 3.62
N PHE A 188 13.57 23.80 4.68
CA PHE A 188 13.30 23.14 5.96
C PHE A 188 12.04 23.68 6.65
N THR A 189 11.78 24.98 6.52
CA THR A 189 10.58 25.61 7.08
C THR A 189 9.33 25.21 6.32
N GLU A 190 9.39 25.19 4.98
CA GLU A 190 8.30 24.73 4.13
C GLU A 190 7.95 23.26 4.38
N MET A 191 8.96 22.38 4.40
CA MET A 191 8.78 20.96 4.69
C MET A 191 8.11 20.71 6.05
N GLU A 192 8.59 21.35 7.11
CA GLU A 192 8.00 21.23 8.44
C GLU A 192 6.56 21.76 8.48
N SER A 193 6.30 22.90 7.80
CA SER A 193 4.98 23.49 7.71
C SER A 193 3.98 22.59 6.98
N GLU A 194 4.36 22.02 5.83
CA GLU A 194 3.47 21.13 5.07
C GLU A 194 3.20 19.82 5.82
N VAL A 195 4.20 19.24 6.51
CA VAL A 195 3.99 18.05 7.36
C VAL A 195 2.97 18.35 8.47
N ARG A 196 3.14 19.46 9.22
CA ARG A 196 2.20 19.84 10.28
C ARG A 196 0.81 20.16 9.73
N SER A 197 0.75 20.81 8.57
CA SER A 197 -0.53 21.10 7.91
C SER A 197 -1.24 19.82 7.47
N MET A 198 -0.52 18.77 7.06
CA MET A 198 -1.16 17.49 6.73
C MET A 198 -1.76 16.82 7.98
N ILE A 199 -1.07 16.87 9.13
CA ILE A 199 -1.60 16.34 10.39
C ILE A 199 -2.96 16.98 10.74
N GLN A 200 -3.06 18.30 10.61
CA GLN A 200 -4.31 19.04 10.83
C GLN A 200 -5.39 18.60 9.83
N LYS A 201 -5.09 18.60 8.53
CA LYS A 201 -6.03 18.18 7.48
C LYS A 201 -6.53 16.75 7.72
N GLU A 202 -5.66 15.85 8.17
CA GLU A 202 -6.06 14.49 8.50
C GLU A 202 -6.96 14.44 9.73
N ASN A 203 -6.63 15.18 10.79
CA ASN A 203 -7.39 15.22 12.04
C ASN A 203 -8.79 15.85 11.87
N GLU A 204 -8.86 16.95 11.14
CA GLU A 204 -10.05 17.79 11.05
C GLU A 204 -10.94 17.45 9.85
N ILE A 205 -10.37 16.88 8.78
CA ILE A 205 -11.10 16.63 7.52
C ILE A 205 -11.15 15.13 7.21
N LEU A 206 -10.00 14.47 7.10
CA LEU A 206 -9.96 13.08 6.64
C LEU A 206 -10.61 12.13 7.65
N LYS A 207 -10.23 12.20 8.93
CA LYS A 207 -10.71 11.25 9.94
C LYS A 207 -12.23 11.29 10.14
N PRO A 208 -12.89 12.46 10.26
CA PRO A 208 -14.35 12.52 10.25
C PRO A 208 -14.95 11.91 8.99
N MET A 209 -14.38 12.22 7.82
CA MET A 209 -14.84 11.67 6.55
C MET A 209 -14.71 10.13 6.49
N LEU A 210 -13.64 9.57 7.06
CA LEU A 210 -13.46 8.12 7.18
C LEU A 210 -14.51 7.50 8.12
N VAL A 211 -14.80 8.12 9.26
CA VAL A 211 -15.83 7.66 10.21
C VAL A 211 -17.20 7.60 9.53
N ASP A 212 -17.55 8.62 8.76
CA ASP A 212 -18.86 8.71 8.12
C ASP A 212 -19.04 7.74 6.93
N ASN A 213 -17.93 7.26 6.34
CA ASN A 213 -17.95 6.55 5.06
C ASN A 213 -17.37 5.14 5.10
N ILE A 214 -16.67 4.74 6.17
CA ILE A 214 -16.07 3.41 6.29
C ILE A 214 -16.84 2.62 7.35
N ASN A 215 -17.37 1.47 6.94
CA ASN A 215 -18.06 0.55 7.83
C ASN A 215 -17.09 -0.43 8.52
N ASP A 216 -17.57 -1.13 9.53
CA ASP A 216 -16.76 -2.04 10.36
C ASP A 216 -16.04 -3.13 9.53
N GLU A 217 -16.70 -3.69 8.51
CA GLU A 217 -16.08 -4.69 7.62
C GLU A 217 -14.89 -4.13 6.83
N ALA A 218 -15.02 -2.90 6.32
CA ALA A 218 -13.92 -2.22 5.65
C ALA A 218 -12.78 -1.90 6.65
N TRP A 219 -13.10 -1.49 7.87
CA TRP A 219 -12.08 -1.28 8.93
C TRP A 219 -11.32 -2.58 9.26
N LYS A 220 -11.97 -3.74 9.24
CA LYS A 220 -11.30 -5.04 9.43
C LYS A 220 -10.30 -5.32 8.32
N VAL A 221 -10.66 -5.09 7.06
CA VAL A 221 -9.73 -5.24 5.93
C VAL A 221 -8.54 -4.30 6.09
N ILE A 222 -8.79 -3.04 6.45
CA ILE A 222 -7.72 -2.05 6.71
C ILE A 222 -6.78 -2.53 7.82
N ALA A 223 -7.32 -3.06 8.92
CA ALA A 223 -6.51 -3.62 10.02
C ALA A 223 -5.70 -4.84 9.59
N GLN A 224 -6.31 -5.73 8.80
CA GLN A 224 -5.68 -6.96 8.32
C GLN A 224 -4.57 -6.68 7.31
N GLU A 225 -4.70 -5.66 6.47
CA GLU A 225 -3.73 -5.38 5.41
C GLU A 225 -2.71 -4.30 5.80
N GLY A 226 -3.00 -3.49 6.81
CA GLY A 226 -2.15 -2.36 7.24
C GLY A 226 -0.70 -2.73 7.53
N TYR A 227 -0.44 -3.94 8.03
CA TYR A 227 0.92 -4.40 8.33
C TYR A 227 1.84 -4.47 7.10
N GLN A 228 1.28 -4.58 5.89
CA GLN A 228 2.05 -4.67 4.65
C GLN A 228 2.85 -3.39 4.36
N PHE A 229 2.32 -2.25 4.79
CA PHE A 229 2.94 -0.93 4.67
C PHE A 229 3.77 -0.55 5.90
N GLY A 230 3.51 -1.21 7.04
CA GLY A 230 4.14 -0.93 8.33
C GLY A 230 3.49 0.23 9.07
N TYR A 231 4.05 0.61 10.22
CA TYR A 231 3.58 1.70 11.07
C TYR A 231 4.66 2.74 11.33
N ALA A 232 4.25 3.96 11.64
CA ALA A 232 5.15 5.11 11.84
C ALA A 232 4.83 5.78 13.19
N PHE A 233 5.85 6.18 13.96
CA PHE A 233 5.66 7.00 15.17
C PHE A 233 4.73 6.44 16.27
N ILE A 234 4.50 5.12 16.33
CA ILE A 234 3.70 4.46 17.38
C ILE A 234 4.54 3.67 18.40
N ASP A 235 5.87 3.76 18.34
CA ASP A 235 6.75 2.97 19.19
C ASP A 235 6.53 3.36 20.67
N GLY A 236 6.05 2.42 21.48
CA GLY A 236 5.77 2.64 22.90
C GLY A 236 4.40 3.27 23.20
N VAL A 237 3.56 3.51 22.19
CA VAL A 237 2.19 4.01 22.38
C VAL A 237 1.25 2.86 22.75
N GLU A 238 0.55 3.00 23.88
CA GLU A 238 -0.40 2.00 24.38
C GLU A 238 -1.61 1.86 23.44
N GLY A 239 -2.04 0.62 23.20
CA GLY A 239 -3.28 0.31 22.48
C GLY A 239 -3.19 0.34 20.95
N VAL A 240 -2.02 0.60 20.36
CA VAL A 240 -1.81 0.63 18.91
C VAL A 240 -0.69 -0.29 18.44
N SER A 241 -0.22 -1.19 19.30
CA SER A 241 0.81 -2.15 18.93
C SER A 241 0.30 -3.14 17.88
N PRO A 242 1.18 -3.77 17.07
CA PRO A 242 0.78 -4.83 16.16
C PRO A 242 0.03 -5.99 16.83
N SER A 243 0.25 -6.23 18.12
CA SER A 243 -0.52 -7.19 18.91
C SER A 243 -1.94 -6.70 19.21
N ASP A 244 -2.12 -5.43 19.53
CA ASP A 244 -3.45 -4.84 19.81
C ASP A 244 -4.31 -4.88 18.55
N ILE A 245 -3.75 -4.53 17.40
CA ILE A 245 -4.42 -4.59 16.09
C ILE A 245 -4.86 -6.03 15.77
N LYS A 246 -3.96 -7.00 15.98
CA LYS A 246 -4.30 -8.43 15.79
C LYS A 246 -5.36 -8.94 16.77
N ALA A 247 -5.39 -8.42 18.00
CA ALA A 247 -6.41 -8.78 18.98
C ALA A 247 -7.77 -8.23 18.56
N TRP A 248 -7.84 -6.96 18.13
CA TRP A 248 -9.05 -6.32 17.64
C TRP A 248 -9.67 -7.07 16.46
N VAL A 249 -8.87 -7.45 15.45
CA VAL A 249 -9.34 -8.24 14.29
C VAL A 249 -9.90 -9.61 14.67
N LYS A 250 -9.43 -10.21 15.78
CA LYS A 250 -9.88 -11.54 16.22
C LYS A 250 -11.21 -11.51 16.99
N ASP A 251 -11.56 -10.39 17.61
CA ASP A 251 -12.72 -10.29 18.50
C ASP A 251 -14.05 -10.11 17.73
N GLU A 252 -14.00 -9.72 16.43
CA GLU A 252 -15.18 -9.43 15.60
C GLU A 252 -15.38 -10.36 14.38
N GLN A 253 -15.11 -11.67 14.52
CA GLN A 253 -15.43 -12.62 13.44
C GLN A 253 -16.94 -12.90 13.34
N ASP A 254 -17.63 -12.20 12.43
CA ASP A 254 -18.88 -12.69 11.83
C ASP A 254 -18.83 -12.51 10.29
N VAL A 255 -18.53 -13.63 9.63
CA VAL A 255 -18.87 -14.08 8.26
C VAL A 255 -18.81 -13.09 7.08
N ASP A 256 -17.74 -13.20 6.26
CA ASP A 256 -17.76 -12.79 4.85
C ASP A 256 -18.86 -13.59 4.11
N GLN A 257 -19.93 -12.91 3.70
CA GLN A 257 -21.11 -13.50 3.05
C GLN A 257 -20.83 -14.12 1.67
N ARG A 258 -19.61 -13.98 1.13
CA ARG A 258 -19.18 -14.66 -0.11
C ARG A 258 -18.57 -16.03 0.13
N ARG A 259 -18.28 -16.39 1.38
CA ARG A 259 -17.66 -17.67 1.73
C ARG A 259 -18.64 -18.82 1.59
N SER A 260 -18.25 -19.81 0.82
CA SER A 260 -18.87 -21.13 0.86
C SER A 260 -18.12 -22.01 1.86
N ASN A 261 -18.82 -22.92 2.54
CA ASN A 261 -18.21 -23.89 3.45
C ASN A 261 -17.18 -24.83 2.77
N ASN A 262 -17.03 -24.78 1.45
CA ASN A 262 -16.14 -25.62 0.66
C ASN A 262 -14.93 -24.87 0.08
N ASP A 263 -14.74 -23.60 0.44
CA ASP A 263 -13.58 -22.83 -0.03
C ASP A 263 -12.30 -23.30 0.66
N ILE A 264 -11.18 -23.17 -0.05
CA ILE A 264 -9.83 -23.43 0.46
C ILE A 264 -9.33 -22.12 1.05
N ASP A 265 -9.25 -22.07 2.38
CA ASP A 265 -8.71 -20.91 3.10
C ASP A 265 -7.18 -20.86 3.03
N LEU A 266 -6.66 -19.71 2.62
CA LEU A 266 -5.24 -19.36 2.65
C LEU A 266 -5.05 -18.13 3.55
N PRO A 267 -3.86 -17.88 4.10
CA PRO A 267 -3.62 -16.70 4.95
C PRO A 267 -3.91 -15.36 4.26
N SER A 268 -3.86 -15.29 2.93
CA SER A 268 -4.06 -14.07 2.14
C SER A 268 -5.36 -14.06 1.33
N GLY A 269 -6.29 -15.00 1.56
CA GLY A 269 -7.55 -15.06 0.83
C GLY A 269 -8.13 -16.47 0.79
N TYR A 270 -9.05 -16.72 -0.14
CA TYR A 270 -9.65 -18.04 -0.33
C TYR A 270 -9.88 -18.29 -1.82
N PHE A 271 -9.93 -19.58 -2.19
CA PHE A 271 -10.33 -20.01 -3.53
C PHE A 271 -11.29 -21.17 -3.39
N ASN A 272 -12.32 -21.25 -4.23
CA ASN A 272 -12.93 -22.55 -4.47
C ASN A 272 -11.99 -23.43 -5.33
N VAL A 273 -12.24 -24.74 -5.36
CA VAL A 273 -11.38 -25.70 -6.07
C VAL A 273 -11.25 -25.35 -7.57
N HIS A 274 -12.32 -24.88 -8.21
CA HIS A 274 -12.32 -24.55 -9.63
C HIS A 274 -11.47 -23.29 -9.93
N GLU A 275 -11.52 -22.28 -9.07
CA GLU A 275 -10.66 -21.09 -9.19
C GLU A 275 -9.19 -21.44 -9.01
N LEU A 276 -8.87 -22.26 -8.02
CA LEU A 276 -7.49 -22.72 -7.79
C LEU A 276 -6.97 -23.54 -8.98
N GLU A 277 -7.79 -24.44 -9.53
CA GLU A 277 -7.45 -25.22 -10.72
C GLU A 277 -7.20 -24.30 -11.93
N ALA A 278 -8.12 -23.38 -12.20
CA ALA A 278 -8.00 -22.44 -13.32
C ALA A 278 -6.75 -21.55 -13.19
N LEU A 279 -6.47 -21.04 -11.99
CA LEU A 279 -5.27 -20.26 -11.71
C LEU A 279 -4.00 -21.06 -12.02
N LEU A 280 -3.86 -22.25 -11.43
CA LEU A 280 -2.67 -23.08 -11.60
C LEU A 280 -2.44 -23.52 -13.06
N ASN A 281 -3.50 -23.67 -13.85
CA ASN A 281 -3.43 -24.00 -15.28
C ASN A 281 -3.20 -22.78 -16.19
N THR A 282 -3.31 -21.55 -15.66
CA THR A 282 -3.12 -20.29 -16.41
C THR A 282 -1.70 -19.74 -16.24
N LEU A 283 -0.98 -20.15 -15.20
CA LEU A 283 0.39 -19.71 -14.96
C LEU A 283 1.30 -20.05 -16.16
N PRO A 284 2.28 -19.19 -16.51
CA PRO A 284 3.13 -19.38 -17.69
C PRO A 284 4.14 -20.53 -17.55
N TYR A 285 4.05 -21.32 -16.48
CA TYR A 285 4.95 -22.41 -16.16
C TYR A 285 4.19 -23.65 -15.70
N ASP A 286 4.77 -24.81 -15.99
CA ASP A 286 4.24 -26.12 -15.62
C ASP A 286 4.66 -26.48 -14.21
N ILE A 287 3.72 -27.00 -13.42
CA ILE A 287 3.96 -27.44 -12.06
C ILE A 287 3.86 -28.97 -12.01
N THR A 288 4.78 -29.61 -11.28
CA THR A 288 4.63 -30.97 -10.76
C THR A 288 4.96 -30.93 -9.27
N PHE A 289 4.08 -31.46 -8.42
CA PHE A 289 4.32 -31.58 -7.00
C PHE A 289 4.50 -33.04 -6.60
N VAL A 290 5.58 -33.31 -5.87
CA VAL A 290 5.94 -34.59 -5.28
C VAL A 290 5.88 -34.47 -3.77
N ASN A 291 5.13 -35.33 -3.10
CA ASN A 291 4.92 -35.23 -1.66
C ASN A 291 6.07 -35.82 -0.83
N THR A 292 5.91 -35.85 0.49
CA THR A 292 6.93 -36.37 1.43
C THR A 292 7.28 -37.85 1.24
N GLU A 293 6.39 -38.62 0.62
CA GLU A 293 6.57 -40.04 0.28
C GLU A 293 7.23 -40.25 -1.09
N ASP A 294 7.76 -39.19 -1.70
CA ASP A 294 8.39 -39.20 -3.02
C ASP A 294 7.44 -39.63 -4.14
N ARG A 295 6.12 -39.41 -3.95
CA ARG A 295 5.08 -39.71 -4.94
C ARG A 295 4.56 -38.46 -5.61
N VAL A 296 4.35 -38.54 -6.92
CA VAL A 296 3.70 -37.45 -7.67
C VAL A 296 2.27 -37.29 -7.20
N GLN A 297 1.93 -36.14 -6.64
CA GLN A 297 0.61 -35.87 -6.07
C GLN A 297 -0.22 -34.92 -6.95
N TYR A 298 0.42 -34.03 -7.69
CA TYR A 298 -0.25 -33.05 -8.54
C TYR A 298 0.63 -32.66 -9.74
N PHE A 299 0.00 -32.27 -10.84
CA PHE A 299 0.64 -31.55 -11.94
C PHE A 299 -0.37 -30.60 -12.60
N SER A 300 0.07 -29.44 -13.09
CA SER A 300 -0.79 -28.51 -13.83
C SER A 300 -1.07 -29.00 -15.25
N GLU A 301 -2.27 -28.76 -15.75
CA GLU A 301 -2.78 -29.18 -17.07
C GLU A 301 -2.69 -28.04 -18.11
N ASN A 302 -1.57 -27.32 -18.14
CA ASN A 302 -1.32 -26.23 -19.10
C ASN A 302 -1.44 -26.72 -20.56
N GLU A 303 -2.08 -25.92 -21.42
CA GLU A 303 -2.28 -26.27 -22.85
C GLU A 303 -0.97 -26.51 -23.60
N HIS A 304 0.07 -25.76 -23.25
CA HIS A 304 1.39 -25.80 -23.89
C HIS A 304 2.49 -26.33 -22.97
N ARG A 305 2.18 -27.39 -22.22
CA ARG A 305 3.15 -28.04 -21.31
C ARG A 305 4.43 -28.46 -22.05
N VAL A 306 5.59 -28.10 -21.50
CA VAL A 306 6.91 -28.41 -22.09
C VAL A 306 7.20 -29.91 -22.07
N PHE A 307 6.84 -30.57 -20.96
CA PHE A 307 6.96 -32.02 -20.82
C PHE A 307 5.59 -32.65 -20.59
N PRO A 308 5.13 -33.57 -21.46
CA PRO A 308 3.82 -34.18 -21.28
C PRO A 308 3.75 -34.99 -19.97
N ARG A 309 2.59 -34.94 -19.33
CA ARG A 309 2.24 -35.77 -18.16
C ARG A 309 0.92 -36.48 -18.43
N THR A 310 0.82 -37.71 -17.95
CA THR A 310 -0.41 -38.51 -18.01
C THR A 310 -0.93 -38.71 -16.60
N ARG A 311 -2.26 -38.82 -16.42
CA ARG A 311 -2.86 -39.08 -15.09
C ARG A 311 -2.36 -40.35 -14.41
N THR A 312 -1.81 -41.30 -15.19
CA THR A 312 -1.17 -42.52 -14.67
C THR A 312 0.09 -42.25 -13.86
N VAL A 313 0.64 -41.03 -13.88
CA VAL A 313 1.80 -40.65 -13.05
C VAL A 313 1.41 -40.37 -11.60
N LEU A 314 0.14 -40.04 -11.34
CA LEU A 314 -0.34 -39.71 -9.99
C LEU A 314 -0.17 -40.92 -9.06
N GLY A 315 0.43 -40.70 -7.89
CA GLY A 315 0.79 -41.72 -6.91
C GLY A 315 2.06 -42.53 -7.23
N ARG A 316 2.64 -42.37 -8.42
CA ARG A 316 3.87 -43.07 -8.82
C ARG A 316 5.09 -42.47 -8.11
N LEU A 317 6.06 -43.31 -7.76
CA LEU A 317 7.33 -42.87 -7.19
C LEU A 317 8.12 -42.03 -8.20
N VAL A 318 8.78 -40.99 -7.73
CA VAL A 318 9.55 -40.07 -8.57
C VAL A 318 10.69 -40.78 -9.31
N GLU A 319 11.33 -41.77 -8.67
CA GLU A 319 12.34 -42.62 -9.29
C GLU A 319 11.79 -43.36 -10.52
N ASP A 320 10.61 -43.97 -10.42
CA ASP A 320 10.00 -44.71 -11.52
C ASP A 320 9.62 -43.80 -12.71
N CYS A 321 9.50 -42.50 -12.49
CA CYS A 321 9.15 -41.53 -13.52
C CYS A 321 10.35 -41.13 -14.40
N HIS A 322 11.57 -41.51 -14.05
CA HIS A 322 12.79 -41.08 -14.71
C HIS A 322 13.59 -42.26 -15.32
N PRO A 323 14.29 -42.06 -16.45
CA PRO A 323 15.19 -43.06 -17.00
C PRO A 323 16.34 -43.42 -16.04
N PRO A 324 16.89 -44.67 -16.08
CA PRO A 324 17.95 -45.11 -15.18
C PRO A 324 19.18 -44.21 -15.11
N LYS A 325 19.54 -43.58 -16.24
CA LYS A 325 20.69 -42.67 -16.35
C LYS A 325 20.56 -41.40 -15.50
N SER A 326 19.35 -41.00 -15.13
CA SER A 326 19.06 -39.77 -14.37
C SER A 326 18.64 -40.01 -12.92
N LEU A 327 18.40 -41.26 -12.52
CA LEU A 327 17.91 -41.59 -11.17
C LEU A 327 18.83 -41.07 -10.07
N HIS A 328 20.14 -41.28 -10.21
CA HIS A 328 21.12 -40.82 -9.21
C HIS A 328 21.09 -39.30 -8.97
N VAL A 329 20.73 -38.52 -10.00
CA VAL A 329 20.59 -37.07 -9.89
C VAL A 329 19.32 -36.71 -9.13
N VAL A 330 18.19 -37.33 -9.51
CA VAL A 330 16.88 -37.13 -8.88
C VAL A 330 16.94 -37.49 -7.39
N ASP A 331 17.47 -38.66 -7.06
CA ASP A 331 17.62 -39.12 -5.68
C ASP A 331 18.50 -38.18 -4.85
N SER A 332 19.59 -37.67 -5.44
CA SER A 332 20.47 -36.73 -4.76
C SER A 332 19.76 -35.40 -4.45
N ILE A 333 18.93 -34.91 -5.36
CA ILE A 333 18.16 -33.67 -5.17
C ILE A 333 17.13 -33.87 -4.06
N VAL A 334 16.32 -34.92 -4.15
CA VAL A 334 15.28 -35.24 -3.15
C VAL A 334 15.90 -35.39 -1.77
N LYS A 335 17.04 -36.10 -1.67
CA LYS A 335 17.77 -36.27 -0.40
C LYS A 335 18.30 -34.95 0.16
N ASP A 336 18.92 -34.12 -0.67
CA ASP A 336 19.44 -32.82 -0.24
C ASP A 336 18.31 -31.88 0.22
N PHE A 337 17.14 -31.95 -0.41
CA PHE A 337 15.96 -31.18 0.00
C PHE A 337 15.37 -31.68 1.32
N LYS A 338 15.18 -33.00 1.45
CA LYS A 338 14.70 -33.62 2.70
C LYS A 338 15.62 -33.31 3.89
N SER A 339 16.94 -33.30 3.69
CA SER A 339 17.90 -33.01 4.75
C SER A 339 18.09 -31.52 5.06
N GLY A 340 17.48 -30.62 4.29
CA GLY A 340 17.72 -29.17 4.42
C GLY A 340 19.09 -28.71 3.92
N LYS A 341 19.80 -29.54 3.16
CA LYS A 341 21.11 -29.16 2.57
C LYS A 341 20.94 -28.20 1.40
N LYS A 342 19.82 -28.30 0.69
CA LYS A 342 19.41 -27.38 -0.38
C LYS A 342 17.92 -27.10 -0.27
N ASP A 343 17.51 -25.93 -0.75
CA ASP A 343 16.09 -25.57 -0.93
C ASP A 343 15.71 -25.38 -2.39
N LYS A 344 16.70 -25.35 -3.30
CA LYS A 344 16.50 -25.14 -4.73
C LYS A 344 17.59 -25.78 -5.57
N GLU A 345 17.25 -26.18 -6.78
CA GLU A 345 18.18 -26.67 -7.80
C GLU A 345 17.64 -26.33 -9.20
N TYR A 346 18.50 -25.90 -10.12
CA TYR A 346 18.09 -25.39 -11.42
C TYR A 346 18.81 -26.08 -12.58
N PHE A 347 18.07 -26.37 -13.64
CA PHE A 347 18.58 -26.91 -14.88
C PHE A 347 18.04 -26.10 -16.05
N TRP A 348 18.78 -26.12 -17.16
CA TRP A 348 18.28 -25.57 -18.42
C TRP A 348 18.61 -26.52 -19.57
N ILE A 349 17.69 -26.57 -20.53
CA ILE A 349 17.82 -27.34 -21.76
C ILE A 349 17.64 -26.37 -22.92
N GLN A 350 18.62 -26.36 -23.82
CA GLN A 350 18.52 -25.63 -25.07
C GLN A 350 18.35 -26.62 -26.21
N LYS A 351 17.20 -26.59 -26.87
CA LYS A 351 16.84 -27.54 -27.92
C LYS A 351 15.83 -26.92 -28.87
N ASP A 352 15.99 -27.16 -30.16
CA ASP A 352 15.03 -26.77 -31.21
C ASP A 352 14.63 -25.27 -31.17
N GLY A 353 15.59 -24.40 -30.80
CA GLY A 353 15.37 -22.95 -30.68
C GLY A 353 14.71 -22.50 -29.36
N GLN A 354 14.30 -23.44 -28.51
CA GLN A 354 13.72 -23.18 -27.19
C GLN A 354 14.79 -23.16 -26.10
N PHE A 355 14.53 -22.38 -25.06
CA PHE A 355 15.31 -22.35 -23.83
C PHE A 355 14.40 -22.71 -22.66
N ILE A 356 14.45 -23.98 -22.28
CA ILE A 356 13.62 -24.54 -21.23
C ILE A 356 14.36 -24.40 -19.90
N MET A 357 13.75 -23.70 -18.95
CA MET A 357 14.21 -23.61 -17.57
C MET A 357 13.42 -24.60 -16.71
N ILE A 358 14.14 -25.41 -15.91
CA ILE A 358 13.56 -26.39 -14.98
C ILE A 358 14.06 -26.05 -13.59
N ARG A 359 13.15 -25.76 -12.67
CA ARG A 359 13.46 -25.33 -11.31
C ARG A 359 12.83 -26.30 -10.31
N PHE A 360 13.64 -26.83 -9.42
CA PHE A 360 13.18 -27.65 -8.31
C PHE A 360 13.26 -26.84 -7.02
N TYR A 361 12.22 -26.92 -6.19
CA TYR A 361 12.14 -26.26 -4.89
C TYR A 361 11.74 -27.26 -3.81
N ALA A 362 12.39 -27.18 -2.64
CA ALA A 362 11.90 -27.83 -1.44
C ALA A 362 10.70 -27.04 -0.91
N VAL A 363 9.51 -27.67 -0.88
CA VAL A 363 8.30 -27.06 -0.30
C VAL A 363 8.34 -27.29 1.20
N ARG A 364 8.21 -26.22 1.99
CA ARG A 364 8.23 -26.26 3.46
C ARG A 364 7.07 -25.45 4.04
N ASP A 365 6.60 -25.82 5.23
CA ASP A 365 5.65 -25.00 6.00
C ASP A 365 6.34 -23.83 6.72
N ALA A 366 5.56 -23.03 7.44
CA ALA A 366 6.03 -21.85 8.18
C ALA A 366 7.06 -22.19 9.27
N GLU A 367 7.03 -23.42 9.81
CA GLU A 367 8.00 -23.94 10.76
C GLU A 367 9.25 -24.56 10.10
N GLY A 368 9.33 -24.53 8.76
CA GLY A 368 10.46 -25.06 8.00
C GLY A 368 10.44 -26.58 7.78
N LYS A 369 9.34 -27.26 8.13
CA LYS A 369 9.18 -28.70 7.92
C LYS A 369 8.98 -28.99 6.44
N TYR A 370 9.70 -29.99 5.94
CA TYR A 370 9.60 -30.43 4.55
C TYR A 370 8.23 -31.06 4.23
N LEU A 371 7.59 -30.55 3.18
CA LEU A 371 6.29 -31.00 2.66
C LEU A 371 6.39 -31.72 1.30
N GLY A 372 7.48 -31.52 0.56
CA GLY A 372 7.66 -32.12 -0.76
C GLY A 372 8.61 -31.37 -1.67
N VAL A 373 8.60 -31.72 -2.96
CA VAL A 373 9.33 -31.05 -4.03
C VAL A 373 8.33 -30.47 -5.03
N ALA A 374 8.52 -29.20 -5.41
CA ALA A 374 7.90 -28.62 -6.58
C ALA A 374 8.90 -28.57 -7.74
N GLU A 375 8.55 -29.18 -8.87
CA GLU A 375 9.20 -29.01 -10.17
C GLU A 375 8.41 -27.95 -10.95
N ILE A 376 9.10 -26.89 -11.38
CA ILE A 376 8.57 -25.81 -12.20
C ILE A 376 9.30 -25.80 -13.53
N THR A 377 8.59 -25.95 -14.64
CA THR A 377 9.18 -25.92 -16.00
C THR A 377 8.61 -24.77 -16.81
N GLU A 378 9.46 -24.03 -17.50
CA GLU A 378 9.08 -22.85 -18.26
C GLU A 378 9.92 -22.73 -19.54
N GLU A 379 9.28 -22.43 -20.67
CA GLU A 379 9.96 -22.02 -21.89
C GLU A 379 10.18 -20.50 -21.81
N ILE A 380 11.44 -20.06 -21.74
CA ILE A 380 11.77 -18.65 -21.44
C ILE A 380 12.48 -17.95 -22.61
N SER A 381 12.36 -18.44 -23.84
CA SER A 381 13.03 -17.81 -24.99
C SER A 381 12.54 -16.38 -25.19
N GLU A 382 11.24 -16.14 -25.06
CA GLU A 382 10.66 -14.80 -25.14
C GLU A 382 11.23 -13.89 -24.05
N LEU A 383 11.25 -14.36 -22.80
CA LEU A 383 11.82 -13.61 -21.66
C LEU A 383 13.29 -13.26 -21.87
N ARG A 384 14.08 -14.17 -22.46
CA ARG A 384 15.50 -13.93 -22.77
C ARG A 384 15.71 -12.90 -23.89
N SER A 385 14.69 -12.65 -24.71
CA SER A 385 14.75 -11.70 -25.82
C SER A 385 14.30 -10.28 -25.44
N LEU A 386 13.74 -10.09 -24.25
CA LEU A 386 13.29 -8.79 -23.78
C LEU A 386 14.47 -7.82 -23.59
N GLU A 387 14.35 -6.64 -24.16
CA GLU A 387 15.29 -5.52 -24.02
C GLU A 387 14.51 -4.22 -23.71
N GLY A 388 15.18 -3.24 -23.10
CA GLY A 388 14.56 -1.95 -22.77
C GLY A 388 13.56 -2.01 -21.61
N SER A 389 12.52 -1.18 -21.66
CA SER A 389 11.46 -1.10 -20.65
C SER A 389 10.09 -0.86 -21.30
N LYS A 390 9.05 -1.53 -20.80
CA LYS A 390 7.66 -1.35 -21.22
C LYS A 390 6.80 -1.12 -19.96
N THR A 391 6.48 0.14 -19.67
CA THR A 391 5.78 0.56 -18.44
C THR A 391 4.28 0.81 -18.62
N LEU A 392 3.81 0.89 -19.87
CA LEU A 392 2.41 1.12 -20.23
C LEU A 392 2.03 0.23 -21.43
N MET A 393 0.73 -0.03 -21.62
CA MET A 393 0.24 -0.63 -22.86
C MET A 393 0.44 0.37 -24.02
N PRO A 394 0.83 -0.06 -25.23
CA PRO A 394 0.79 0.82 -26.38
C PRO A 394 -0.66 1.30 -26.57
N ASP A 395 -0.85 2.58 -26.86
CA ASP A 395 -2.17 3.15 -27.14
C ASP A 395 -2.87 2.29 -28.21
N ILE A 396 -4.10 1.87 -27.89
CA ILE A 396 -4.98 1.19 -28.84
C ILE A 396 -5.43 2.25 -29.85
N GLU A 397 -4.90 2.21 -31.08
CA GLU A 397 -5.36 3.05 -32.20
C GLU A 397 -6.82 2.78 -32.58
#